data_AF-A0A957I9Q2-F1
#
_entry.id   AF-A0A957I9Q2-F1
#
_cell.length_a   1.000
_cell.length_b   1.000
_cell.length_c   1.000
_cell.angle_alpha   90.00
_cell.angle_beta   90.00
_cell.angle_gamma   90.00
#
_symmetry.space_group_name_H-M   'P 1'
#
loop_
_entity.id
_entity.type
_entity.pdbx_description
1 polymer ?
#
loop_
_entity_poly.entity_id
_entity_poly.type
_entity_poly.pdbx_seq_one_letter_code
_entity_poly.pdbx_strand_id
1 'polypeptide(L)' 'MSNEEKLEVDMVAETENFAIWRSPDEEGFIYHLELGSITLHLASDEWEELQELMSDLDG' A
#
# COMPACT_ATOMS: atom_id res chain seq x y z
N MET A 1 -17.84 6.44 -24.97
CA MET A 1 -17.58 7.20 -23.74
C MET A 1 -16.66 6.32 -22.93
N SER A 2 -15.41 6.72 -22.80
CA SER A 2 -14.40 5.92 -22.10
C SER A 2 -14.83 5.77 -20.66
N ASN A 3 -15.08 4.54 -20.23
CA ASN A 3 -15.26 4.22 -18.82
C ASN A 3 -13.87 4.36 -18.20
N GLU A 4 -13.49 5.58 -17.82
CA GLU A 4 -12.39 5.80 -16.89
C GLU A 4 -12.90 5.24 -15.55
N GLU A 5 -12.79 3.91 -15.39
CA GLU A 5 -12.80 3.29 -14.07
C GLU A 5 -11.65 3.92 -13.32
N LYS A 6 -12.00 4.98 -12.59
CA LYS A 6 -11.09 5.68 -11.71
C LYS A 6 -10.73 4.65 -10.65
N LEU A 7 -9.65 3.91 -10.88
CA LEU A 7 -9.05 3.01 -9.90
C LEU A 7 -9.00 3.82 -8.60
N GLU A 8 -9.80 3.43 -7.62
CA GLU A 8 -9.92 4.14 -6.35
C GLU A 8 -8.64 3.88 -5.56
N VAL A 9 -7.56 4.58 -5.95
CA VAL A 9 -6.28 4.55 -5.25
C VAL A 9 -6.34 5.53 -4.09
N ASP A 10 -5.99 5.04 -2.91
CA ASP A 10 -6.01 5.79 -1.66
C ASP A 10 -4.58 5.95 -1.16
N MET A 11 -4.10 7.19 -1.07
CA MET A 11 -2.75 7.53 -0.63
C MET A 11 -2.69 7.44 0.91
N VAL A 12 -1.91 6.51 1.44
CA VAL A 12 -1.79 6.28 2.89
C VAL A 12 -0.72 7.19 3.49
N ALA A 13 0.45 7.25 2.86
CA ALA A 13 1.56 8.12 3.25
C ALA A 13 2.49 8.36 2.07
N GLU A 14 3.13 9.53 2.01
CA GLU A 14 4.17 9.82 1.02
C GLU A 14 5.27 10.69 1.62
N THR A 15 6.46 10.57 1.05
CA THR A 15 7.65 11.38 1.32
C THR A 15 8.33 11.68 -0.03
N GLU A 16 9.49 12.34 -0.02
CA GLU A 16 10.21 12.66 -1.26
C GLU A 16 10.61 11.43 -2.10
N ASN A 17 10.87 10.27 -1.48
CA ASN A 17 11.36 9.07 -2.18
C ASN A 17 10.57 7.79 -1.88
N PHE A 18 9.59 7.88 -0.97
CA PHE A 18 8.81 6.74 -0.51
C PHE A 18 7.33 7.06 -0.55
N ALA A 19 6.52 6.11 -0.98
CA ALA A 19 5.07 6.24 -0.98
C ALA A 19 4.41 4.93 -0.57
N ILE A 20 3.27 5.05 0.11
CA ILE A 20 2.41 3.94 0.48
C ILE A 20 1.01 4.31 0.01
N TRP A 21 0.47 3.55 -0.93
CA TRP A 21 -0.91 3.68 -1.40
C TRP A 21 -1.58 2.32 -1.41
N ARG A 22 -2.91 2.31 -1.49
CA ARG A 22 -3.68 1.07 -1.60
C ARG A 22 -4.72 1.15 -2.70
N SER A 23 -5.05 0.00 -3.27
CA SER A 23 -6.16 -0.15 -4.21
C SER A 23 -7.11 -1.26 -3.76
N PRO A 24 -8.42 -1.16 -4.05
CA PRO A 24 -9.36 -2.23 -3.77
C PRO A 24 -9.05 -3.47 -4.62
N ASP A 25 -9.28 -4.64 -4.02
CA ASP A 25 -9.16 -5.98 -4.63
C ASP A 25 -10.41 -6.82 -4.29
N GLU A 26 -10.55 -8.02 -4.86
CA GLU A 26 -11.78 -8.83 -4.75
C GLU A 26 -12.22 -9.12 -3.30
N GLU A 27 -11.26 -9.19 -2.37
CA GLU A 27 -11.50 -9.52 -0.96
C GLU A 27 -11.10 -8.40 0.02
N GLY A 28 -10.54 -7.28 -0.45
CA GLY A 28 -10.03 -6.24 0.45
C GLY A 28 -9.20 -5.17 -0.26
N PHE A 29 -7.99 -4.92 0.23
CA PHE A 29 -7.06 -3.96 -0.34
C PHE A 29 -5.70 -4.61 -0.60
N ILE A 30 -5.04 -4.16 -1.66
CA ILE A 30 -3.59 -4.38 -1.85
C ILE A 30 -2.88 -3.09 -1.49
N TYR A 31 -1.89 -3.20 -0.61
CA TYR A 31 -1.01 -2.11 -0.22
C TYR A 31 0.25 -2.14 -1.07
N HIS A 32 0.59 -0.98 -1.63
CA HIS A 32 1.74 -0.75 -2.50
C HIS A 32 2.72 0.15 -1.77
N LEU A 33 3.90 -0.37 -1.44
CA LEU A 33 4.99 0.38 -0.84
C LEU A 33 6.05 0.65 -1.90
N GLU A 34 6.17 1.89 -2.33
CA GLU A 34 7.20 2.34 -3.25
C GLU A 34 8.43 2.77 -2.46
N LEU A 35 9.52 2.02 -2.66
CA LEU A 35 10.81 2.19 -2.01
C LEU A 35 11.88 2.62 -3.02
N GLY A 36 11.60 3.70 -3.74
CA GLY A 36 12.45 4.21 -4.82
C GLY A 36 12.48 3.26 -6.03
N SER A 37 13.40 2.30 -6.03
CA SER A 37 13.58 1.36 -7.15
C SER A 37 12.83 0.04 -6.99
N ILE A 38 12.14 -0.17 -5.86
CA ILE A 38 11.42 -1.40 -5.53
C ILE A 38 10.01 -1.03 -5.15
N THR A 39 9.03 -1.83 -5.58
CA THR A 39 7.64 -1.72 -5.12
C THR A 39 7.22 -3.05 -4.49
N LEU A 40 6.81 -3.02 -3.22
CA LEU A 40 6.23 -4.18 -2.55
C LEU A 40 4.71 -4.12 -2.67
N HIS A 41 4.10 -5.27 -2.95
CA HIS A 41 2.67 -5.46 -3.02
C HIS A 41 2.29 -6.42 -1.89
N LEU A 42 1.41 -6.00 -1.02
CA LEU A 42 1.01 -6.77 0.16
C LEU A 42 -0.50 -6.87 0.20
N ALA A 43 -1.02 -8.08 0.42
CA ALA A 43 -2.41 -8.25 0.81
C ALA A 43 -2.67 -7.63 2.18
N SER A 44 -3.94 -7.37 2.52
CA SER A 44 -4.33 -6.80 3.82
C SER A 44 -3.66 -7.51 5.00
N ASP A 45 -3.68 -8.86 5.04
CA ASP A 45 -3.11 -9.64 6.14
C ASP A 45 -1.58 -9.46 6.23
N GLU A 46 -0.88 -9.44 5.09
CA GLU A 46 0.57 -9.25 5.03
C GLU A 46 0.98 -7.82 5.42
N TRP A 47 0.13 -6.83 5.10
CA TRP A 47 0.31 -5.45 5.51
C TRP A 47 0.16 -5.30 7.03
N GLU A 48 -0.85 -5.92 7.64
CA GLU A 48 -1.04 -5.91 9.09
C GLU A 48 0.17 -6.52 9.83
N GLU A 49 0.65 -7.69 9.39
CA GLU A 49 1.85 -8.33 9.95
C GLU A 49 3.11 -7.46 9.78
N LEU A 50 3.24 -6.75 8.65
CA LEU A 50 4.35 -5.80 8.45
C LEU A 50 4.25 -4.61 9.41
N GLN A 51 3.05 -4.09 9.67
CA GLN A 51 2.85 -3.00 10.64
C GLN A 51 3.19 -3.45 12.06
N GLU A 52 2.83 -4.67 12.44
CA GLU A 52 3.22 -5.26 13.73
C GLU A 52 4.75 -5.39 13.83
N LEU A 53 5.41 -5.94 12.80
CA LEU A 53 6.86 -6.05 12.76
C LEU A 53 7.57 -4.69 12.89
N MET A 54 7.06 -3.65 12.21
CA MET A 54 7.62 -2.30 12.31
C MET A 54 7.40 -1.69 13.70
N SER A 55 6.25 -1.95 14.32
CA SER A 55 5.92 -1.47 15.66
C SER A 55 6.85 -2.06 16.72
N ASP A 56 7.26 -3.31 16.55
CA ASP A 56 8.24 -3.99 17.42
C ASP A 56 9.65 -3.37 17.36
N LEU A 57 9.99 -2.64 16.29
CA LEU A 57 11.30 -1.97 16.16
C LEU A 57 11.39 -0.66 16.95
N ASP A 58 10.25 -0.05 17.32
CA ASP A 58 10.20 1.23 18.07
C ASP A 58 10.19 1.01 19.60
N GLY A 59 10.17 -0.26 20.06
CA GLY A 59 10.19 -0.67 21.48
C GLY A 59 11.58 -0.92 22.05
#